data_AF-A0A2S8UD90-F1
#
_entry.id   AF-A0A2S8UD90-F1
#
_cell.length_a   1.000
_cell.length_b   1.000
_cell.length_c   1.000
_cell.angle_alpha   90.00
_cell.angle_beta   90.00
_cell.angle_gamma   90.00
#
_symmetry.space_group_name_H-M   'P 1'
#
loop_
_entity.id
_entity.type
_entity.pdbx_description
1 polymer ?
#
loop_
_entity_poly.entity_id
_entity_poly.type
_entity_poly.pdbx_seq_one_letter_code
_entity_poly.pdbx_strand_id
1 'polypeptide(L)'
;MQNRPGSIDRVPLNTFAIALGITGVASTWSAVTAVAAIPPQLAQIFWALSAVATVWLLAAHAVRGHRSGKPLRGQLRDPAQGPLAVIVPLVGMLIGADAASWLPAVGATIAIASMIVTAGYSGWLVSTWMTGRIELGALHGGYTLPTVAGGFITASTADALGLHGLGWAAFGVGCLFWVIMTTLLIVRMVSRPPLPDALVPTLAVLMAPPAVGGLALFALTDQVASPSSFAFAGVAAILVIAQLAALPRYRRLPFTLGFWSFTFPVAAVATYAIVWLDVAHTPSAGVLAIILGIGVTLFVGAIGIRSLARHPAIREYACTCICLFPCTRTKESDPLLPKGTSVSTPVIDRTAPTEHPVLDVLAGRWSPRAFDAQNSIDEAKLATALEAARWSPSASNSQPWRFIVARRGTALHAQVVDALMGFNQAWAGNAAVLVVAVAETTDASGTPITHALYDLGQAVAHFSVQAHHDGLLVHQMSGFDPEVVREFADLEPRFVPFTVFAVGEFGDIEALPEVLQEREVAPRVRRPITETVILSA
;
A
#
# COMPACT_ATOMS: atom_id res chain seq x y z
N MET A 1 21.11 7.73 -14.47
CA MET A 1 20.42 8.94 -14.98
C MET A 1 20.00 9.77 -13.78
N GLN A 2 20.60 10.95 -13.60
CA GLN A 2 20.37 11.88 -12.48
C GLN A 2 18.92 12.41 -12.49
N ASN A 3 18.24 12.39 -11.35
CA ASN A 3 16.96 13.10 -11.18
C ASN A 3 17.23 14.61 -11.18
N ARG A 4 16.80 15.28 -12.26
CA ARG A 4 16.74 16.75 -12.29
C ARG A 4 15.74 17.24 -11.23
N PRO A 5 16.04 18.33 -10.49
CA PRO A 5 15.06 18.98 -9.64
C PRO A 5 13.91 19.47 -10.53
N GLY A 6 12.71 18.91 -10.32
CA GLY A 6 11.51 19.21 -11.11
C GLY A 6 10.86 18.02 -11.85
N SER A 7 11.22 16.76 -11.58
CA SER A 7 10.53 15.63 -12.22
C SER A 7 9.08 15.53 -11.73
N ILE A 8 8.14 15.70 -12.65
CA ILE A 8 6.71 15.62 -12.38
C ILE A 8 6.33 14.15 -12.22
N ASP A 9 5.71 13.76 -11.11
CA ASP A 9 5.20 12.39 -10.95
C ASP A 9 3.95 12.12 -11.79
N ARG A 10 3.78 10.85 -12.19
CA ARG A 10 2.53 10.37 -12.82
C ARG A 10 1.39 10.45 -11.82
N VAL A 11 0.18 10.70 -12.32
CA VAL A 11 -1.03 10.62 -11.49
C VAL A 11 -1.23 9.15 -11.07
N PRO A 12 -1.46 8.87 -9.77
CA PRO A 12 -1.72 7.51 -9.30
C PRO A 12 -2.94 6.88 -9.97
N LEU A 13 -2.92 5.56 -10.20
CA LEU A 13 -4.06 4.87 -10.83
C LEU A 13 -5.31 4.79 -9.95
N ASN A 14 -5.16 4.94 -8.64
CA ASN A 14 -6.29 4.95 -7.70
C ASN A 14 -7.27 6.12 -7.93
N THR A 15 -6.88 7.19 -8.62
CA THR A 15 -7.77 8.31 -8.93
C THR A 15 -8.89 7.91 -9.89
N PHE A 16 -8.73 6.85 -10.68
CA PHE A 16 -9.83 6.32 -11.49
C PHE A 16 -10.99 5.80 -10.65
N ALA A 17 -10.78 5.53 -9.36
CA ALA A 17 -11.87 5.23 -8.43
C ALA A 17 -12.87 6.40 -8.29
N ILE A 18 -12.49 7.62 -8.66
CA ILE A 18 -13.41 8.77 -8.77
C ILE A 18 -14.48 8.50 -9.83
N ALA A 19 -14.05 8.21 -11.06
CA ALA A 19 -14.96 7.90 -12.16
C ALA A 19 -15.81 6.66 -11.85
N LEU A 20 -15.20 5.62 -11.25
CA LEU A 20 -15.94 4.42 -10.83
C LEU A 20 -16.98 4.73 -9.75
N GLY A 21 -16.65 5.58 -8.77
CA GLY A 21 -17.58 6.00 -7.73
C GLY A 21 -18.79 6.77 -8.30
N ILE A 22 -18.55 7.69 -9.22
CA ILE A 22 -19.62 8.45 -9.91
C ILE A 22 -20.46 7.52 -10.79
N THR A 23 -19.83 6.55 -11.46
CA THR A 23 -20.54 5.49 -12.20
C THR A 23 -21.46 4.71 -11.27
N GLY A 24 -20.99 4.36 -10.06
CA GLY A 24 -21.79 3.72 -9.04
C GLY A 24 -23.04 4.54 -8.68
N VAL A 25 -22.90 5.86 -8.48
CA VAL A 25 -24.04 6.77 -8.26
C VAL A 25 -25.01 6.72 -9.44
N ALA A 26 -24.50 6.75 -10.68
CA ALA A 26 -25.34 6.67 -11.88
C ALA A 26 -26.12 5.36 -11.97
N SER A 27 -25.47 4.23 -11.68
CA SER A 27 -26.12 2.91 -11.62
C SER A 27 -27.17 2.84 -10.51
N THR A 28 -26.89 3.41 -9.32
CA THR A 28 -27.86 3.47 -8.23
C THR A 28 -29.09 4.28 -8.64
N TRP A 29 -28.90 5.47 -9.22
CA TRP A 29 -30.03 6.29 -9.67
C TRP A 29 -30.80 5.67 -10.83
N SER A 30 -30.15 4.89 -11.70
CA SER A 30 -30.84 4.12 -12.74
C SER A 30 -31.80 3.10 -12.11
N ALA A 31 -31.36 2.40 -11.06
CA ALA A 31 -32.21 1.50 -10.29
C ALA A 31 -33.33 2.25 -9.54
N VAL A 32 -33.04 3.43 -8.97
CA VAL A 32 -34.07 4.28 -8.33
C VAL A 32 -35.16 4.66 -9.32
N THR A 33 -34.81 5.13 -10.52
CA THR A 33 -35.79 5.55 -11.52
C THR A 33 -36.60 4.39 -12.11
N ALA A 34 -36.11 3.16 -11.99
CA ALA A 34 -36.86 1.97 -12.41
C ALA A 34 -38.00 1.61 -11.43
N VAL A 35 -37.82 1.89 -10.14
CA VAL A 35 -38.75 1.45 -9.08
C VAL A 35 -39.55 2.60 -8.45
N ALA A 36 -39.06 3.82 -8.57
CA ALA A 36 -39.72 5.03 -8.11
C ALA A 36 -40.28 5.80 -9.31
N ALA A 37 -41.38 6.53 -9.10
CA ALA A 37 -41.98 7.42 -10.11
C ALA A 37 -41.14 8.69 -10.34
N ILE A 38 -39.86 8.52 -10.72
CA ILE A 38 -38.89 9.57 -10.99
C ILE A 38 -38.48 9.49 -12.46
N PRO A 39 -38.37 10.63 -13.16
CA PRO A 39 -37.96 10.62 -14.57
C PRO A 39 -36.56 10.00 -14.78
N PRO A 40 -36.38 9.12 -15.78
CA PRO A 40 -35.10 8.44 -16.05
C PRO A 40 -33.96 9.42 -16.41
N GLN A 41 -34.29 10.64 -16.84
CA GLN A 41 -33.33 11.70 -17.15
C GLN A 41 -32.47 12.09 -15.94
N LEU A 42 -32.96 11.90 -14.72
CA LEU A 42 -32.15 12.17 -13.51
C LEU A 42 -30.93 11.24 -13.44
N ALA A 43 -31.09 9.95 -13.76
CA ALA A 43 -29.96 9.02 -13.80
C ALA A 43 -28.95 9.40 -14.89
N GLN A 44 -29.43 9.89 -16.03
CA GLN A 44 -28.60 10.32 -17.17
C GLN A 44 -27.67 11.50 -16.83
N ILE A 45 -28.04 12.38 -15.89
CA ILE A 45 -27.15 13.43 -15.38
C ILE A 45 -25.90 12.81 -14.75
N PHE A 46 -26.06 11.77 -13.95
CA PHE A 46 -24.93 11.09 -13.29
C PHE A 46 -24.10 10.27 -14.27
N TRP A 47 -24.70 9.66 -15.29
CA TRP A 47 -23.97 9.00 -16.38
C TRP A 47 -23.12 9.99 -17.18
N ALA A 48 -23.68 11.17 -17.52
CA ALA A 48 -22.93 12.24 -18.17
C ALA A 48 -21.76 12.74 -17.30
N LEU A 49 -21.98 12.94 -16.00
CA LEU A 49 -20.92 13.30 -15.06
C LEU A 49 -19.82 12.23 -14.99
N SER A 50 -20.20 10.95 -15.00
CA SER A 50 -19.23 9.85 -15.03
C SER A 50 -18.40 9.83 -16.32
N ALA A 51 -19.04 10.01 -17.48
CA ALA A 51 -18.34 10.08 -18.76
C ALA A 51 -17.36 11.26 -18.80
N VAL A 52 -17.77 12.45 -18.36
CA VAL A 52 -16.91 13.63 -18.26
C VAL A 52 -15.73 13.38 -17.32
N ALA A 53 -15.98 12.83 -16.12
CA ALA A 53 -14.93 12.52 -15.17
C ALA A 53 -13.92 11.51 -15.73
N THR A 54 -14.40 10.50 -16.45
CA THR A 54 -13.56 9.46 -17.08
C THR A 54 -12.67 10.05 -18.16
N VAL A 55 -13.24 10.83 -19.09
CA VAL A 55 -12.48 11.49 -20.17
C VAL A 55 -11.46 12.46 -19.58
N TRP A 56 -11.86 13.23 -18.57
CA TRP A 56 -10.97 14.18 -17.91
C TRP A 56 -9.80 13.48 -17.20
N LEU A 57 -10.04 12.40 -16.46
CA LEU A 57 -8.98 11.63 -15.79
C LEU A 57 -8.04 10.94 -16.80
N LEU A 58 -8.58 10.38 -17.89
CA LEU A 58 -7.76 9.82 -18.96
C LEU A 58 -6.84 10.87 -19.58
N ALA A 59 -7.37 12.07 -19.85
CA ALA A 59 -6.57 13.19 -20.35
C ALA A 59 -5.50 13.62 -19.33
N ALA A 60 -5.85 13.72 -18.04
CA ALA A 60 -4.91 14.08 -16.98
C ALA A 60 -3.76 13.07 -16.87
N HIS A 61 -4.05 11.76 -16.89
CA HIS A 61 -3.03 10.70 -16.86
C HIS A 61 -2.17 10.69 -18.11
N ALA A 62 -2.74 10.95 -19.28
CA ALA A 62 -2.01 11.02 -20.54
C ALA A 62 -1.03 12.22 -20.54
N VAL A 63 -1.53 13.43 -20.24
CA VAL A 63 -0.74 14.67 -20.24
C VAL A 63 0.36 14.62 -19.18
N ARG A 64 0.01 14.29 -17.94
CA ARG A 64 0.99 14.23 -16.84
C ARG A 64 1.92 13.03 -16.97
N GLY A 65 1.41 11.92 -17.49
CA GLY A 65 2.22 10.77 -17.87
C GLY A 65 3.31 11.11 -18.87
N HIS A 66 2.95 11.85 -19.93
CA HIS A 66 3.91 12.32 -20.93
C HIS A 66 4.95 13.28 -20.33
N ARG A 67 4.52 14.24 -19.51
CA ARG A 67 5.41 15.21 -18.85
C ARG A 67 6.34 14.59 -17.81
N SER A 68 5.96 13.47 -17.20
CA SER A 68 6.74 12.81 -16.15
C SER A 68 8.02 12.12 -16.64
N GLY A 69 8.09 11.75 -17.92
CA GLY A 69 9.15 10.89 -18.46
C GLY A 69 9.17 9.45 -17.92
N LYS A 70 8.35 9.11 -16.91
CA LYS A 70 8.25 7.75 -16.35
C LYS A 70 7.37 6.88 -17.26
N PRO A 71 7.69 5.59 -17.49
CA PRO A 71 6.87 4.72 -18.33
C PRO A 71 5.60 4.23 -17.60
N LEU A 72 4.46 4.16 -18.32
CA LEU A 72 3.19 3.62 -17.79
C LEU A 72 3.35 2.16 -17.32
N ARG A 73 4.19 1.37 -18.01
CA ARG A 73 4.50 -0.02 -17.67
C ARG A 73 4.99 -0.19 -16.22
N GLY A 74 5.64 0.82 -15.65
CA GLY A 74 6.03 0.82 -14.24
C GLY A 74 4.81 0.82 -13.31
N GLN A 75 3.88 1.75 -13.52
CA GLN A 75 2.63 1.82 -12.73
C GLN A 75 1.75 0.58 -12.91
N LEU A 76 1.70 0.00 -14.10
CA LEU A 76 0.91 -1.22 -14.36
C LEU A 76 1.49 -2.46 -13.65
N ARG A 77 2.79 -2.48 -13.39
CA ARG A 77 3.48 -3.59 -12.70
C ARG A 77 3.63 -3.38 -11.20
N ASP A 78 3.32 -2.18 -10.72
CA ASP A 78 3.37 -1.84 -9.30
C ASP A 78 2.32 -2.68 -8.53
N PRO A 79 2.70 -3.38 -7.45
CA PRO A 79 1.76 -4.25 -6.74
C PRO A 79 0.59 -3.52 -6.08
N ALA A 80 0.70 -2.23 -5.78
CA ALA A 80 -0.37 -1.44 -5.16
C ALA A 80 -1.28 -0.74 -6.20
N GLN A 81 -0.72 -0.33 -7.34
CA GLN A 81 -1.45 0.41 -8.38
C GLN A 81 -1.90 -0.45 -9.55
N GLY A 82 -1.12 -1.46 -9.94
CA GLY A 82 -1.36 -2.30 -11.11
C GLY A 82 -2.78 -2.87 -11.17
N PRO A 83 -3.30 -3.52 -10.11
CA PRO A 83 -4.67 -4.04 -10.12
C PRO A 83 -5.75 -2.98 -10.34
N LEU A 84 -5.48 -1.72 -9.98
CA LEU A 84 -6.42 -0.60 -10.13
C LEU A 84 -6.51 -0.09 -11.57
N ALA A 85 -5.57 -0.45 -12.46
CA ALA A 85 -5.60 -0.06 -13.86
C ALA A 85 -6.88 -0.52 -14.57
N VAL A 86 -7.44 -1.67 -14.17
CA VAL A 86 -8.65 -2.22 -14.75
C VAL A 86 -9.88 -1.35 -14.50
N ILE A 87 -9.84 -0.42 -13.55
CA ILE A 87 -10.97 0.49 -13.30
C ILE A 87 -11.39 1.23 -14.58
N VAL A 88 -10.42 1.59 -15.44
CA VAL A 88 -10.69 2.28 -16.71
C VAL A 88 -11.64 1.47 -17.60
N PRO A 89 -11.31 0.22 -18.01
CA PRO A 89 -12.25 -0.56 -18.80
C PRO A 89 -13.49 -1.01 -18.00
N LEU A 90 -13.46 -1.14 -16.66
CA LEU A 90 -14.70 -1.40 -15.90
C LEU A 90 -15.71 -0.25 -16.06
N VAL A 91 -15.26 0.99 -15.93
CA VAL A 91 -16.10 2.18 -16.14
C VAL A 91 -16.54 2.27 -17.61
N GLY A 92 -15.65 1.96 -18.55
CA GLY A 92 -15.98 1.89 -19.97
C GLY A 92 -17.09 0.90 -20.29
N MET A 93 -17.10 -0.28 -19.67
CA MET A 93 -18.19 -1.25 -19.83
C MET A 93 -19.53 -0.70 -19.33
N LEU A 94 -19.56 -0.13 -18.12
CA LEU A 94 -20.78 0.40 -17.51
C LEU A 94 -21.35 1.58 -18.31
N ILE A 95 -20.50 2.54 -18.71
CA ILE A 95 -20.91 3.67 -19.55
C ILE A 95 -21.35 3.18 -20.94
N GLY A 96 -20.61 2.23 -21.52
CA GLY A 96 -20.93 1.68 -22.85
C GLY A 96 -22.27 0.94 -22.88
N ALA A 97 -22.59 0.16 -21.83
CA ALA A 97 -23.89 -0.50 -21.70
C ALA A 97 -25.04 0.50 -21.60
N ASP A 98 -24.93 1.53 -20.75
CA ASP A 98 -25.94 2.59 -20.67
C ASP A 98 -26.08 3.32 -22.02
N ALA A 99 -24.96 3.72 -22.62
CA ALA A 99 -24.92 4.41 -23.90
C ALA A 99 -25.53 3.60 -25.06
N ALA A 100 -25.47 2.26 -25.01
CA ALA A 100 -26.02 1.41 -26.05
C ALA A 100 -27.55 1.50 -26.16
N SER A 101 -28.25 1.95 -25.10
CA SER A 101 -29.70 2.13 -25.12
C SER A 101 -30.18 3.28 -26.01
N TRP A 102 -29.33 4.28 -26.28
CA TRP A 102 -29.67 5.47 -27.08
C TRP A 102 -28.68 5.73 -28.24
N LEU A 103 -27.43 5.26 -28.15
CA LEU A 103 -26.46 5.18 -29.25
C LEU A 103 -25.92 3.73 -29.39
N PRO A 104 -26.70 2.81 -29.98
CA PRO A 104 -26.36 1.38 -29.99
C PRO A 104 -24.97 1.06 -30.49
N ALA A 105 -24.57 1.60 -31.64
CA ALA A 105 -23.27 1.32 -32.24
C ALA A 105 -22.10 1.86 -31.38
N VAL A 106 -22.22 3.07 -30.83
CA VAL A 106 -21.17 3.70 -30.03
C VAL A 106 -21.04 3.01 -28.67
N GLY A 107 -22.16 2.83 -27.98
CA GLY A 107 -22.19 2.17 -26.67
C GLY A 107 -21.68 0.74 -26.73
N ALA A 108 -22.16 -0.06 -27.70
CA ALA A 108 -21.69 -1.43 -27.90
C ALA A 108 -20.18 -1.49 -28.20
N THR A 109 -19.67 -0.57 -29.03
CA THR A 109 -18.23 -0.53 -29.35
C THR A 109 -17.40 -0.25 -28.11
N ILE A 110 -17.78 0.75 -27.30
CA ILE A 110 -17.07 1.09 -26.06
C ILE A 110 -17.11 -0.08 -25.08
N ALA A 111 -18.28 -0.69 -24.89
CA ALA A 111 -18.47 -1.82 -23.98
C ALA A 111 -17.64 -3.04 -24.43
N ILE A 112 -17.74 -3.47 -25.68
CA ILE A 112 -17.01 -4.64 -26.21
C ILE A 112 -15.49 -4.41 -26.15
N ALA A 113 -15.01 -3.23 -26.56
CA ALA A 113 -13.59 -2.89 -26.46
C ALA A 113 -13.11 -2.97 -25.00
N SER A 114 -13.92 -2.47 -24.06
CA SER A 114 -13.60 -2.51 -22.63
C SER A 114 -13.62 -3.92 -22.05
N MET A 115 -14.53 -4.81 -22.51
CA MET A 115 -14.52 -6.23 -22.14
C MET A 115 -13.23 -6.92 -22.62
N ILE A 116 -12.81 -6.67 -23.87
CA ILE A 116 -11.58 -7.25 -24.44
C ILE A 116 -10.36 -6.77 -23.66
N VAL A 117 -10.27 -5.48 -23.35
CA VAL A 117 -9.17 -4.91 -22.55
C VAL A 117 -9.18 -5.51 -21.14
N THR A 118 -10.34 -5.66 -20.51
CA THR A 118 -10.47 -6.29 -19.18
C THR A 118 -9.98 -7.74 -19.22
N ALA A 119 -10.45 -8.54 -20.18
CA ALA A 119 -10.06 -9.94 -20.32
C ALA A 119 -8.55 -10.09 -20.57
N GLY A 120 -7.98 -9.29 -21.47
CA GLY A 120 -6.54 -9.30 -21.76
C GLY A 120 -5.70 -8.88 -20.55
N TYR A 121 -6.13 -7.84 -19.82
CA TYR A 121 -5.44 -7.37 -18.62
C TYR A 121 -5.50 -8.38 -17.48
N SER A 122 -6.66 -9.00 -17.26
CA SER A 122 -6.85 -10.03 -16.25
C SER A 122 -6.04 -11.29 -16.57
N GLY A 123 -6.00 -11.71 -17.84
CA GLY A 123 -5.15 -12.82 -18.27
C GLY A 123 -3.66 -12.52 -18.07
N TRP A 124 -3.22 -11.31 -18.40
CA TRP A 124 -1.85 -10.87 -18.13
C TRP A 124 -1.51 -10.87 -16.64
N LEU A 125 -2.40 -10.35 -15.79
CA LEU A 125 -2.19 -10.31 -14.35
C LEU A 125 -2.16 -11.73 -13.75
N VAL A 126 -3.08 -12.62 -14.14
CA VAL A 126 -3.08 -14.03 -13.71
C VAL A 126 -1.81 -14.74 -14.16
N SER A 127 -1.31 -14.47 -15.37
CA SER A 127 -0.02 -14.98 -15.83
C SER A 127 1.13 -14.55 -14.91
N THR A 128 1.13 -13.31 -14.40
CA THR A 128 2.15 -12.89 -13.43
C THR A 128 2.10 -13.69 -12.13
N TRP A 129 0.91 -14.08 -11.67
CA TRP A 129 0.74 -14.92 -10.47
C TRP A 129 1.28 -16.33 -10.69
N MET A 130 0.98 -16.93 -11.83
CA MET A 130 1.47 -18.27 -12.20
C MET A 130 3.00 -18.33 -12.30
N THR A 131 3.64 -17.20 -12.62
CA THR A 131 5.12 -17.11 -12.67
C THR A 131 5.78 -16.75 -11.34
N GLY A 132 5.03 -16.70 -10.22
CA GLY A 132 5.58 -16.47 -8.88
C GLY A 132 6.05 -15.02 -8.62
N ARG A 133 5.53 -14.04 -9.36
CA ARG A 133 6.03 -12.65 -9.31
C ARG A 133 5.34 -11.72 -8.31
N ILE A 134 4.34 -12.22 -7.57
CA ILE A 134 3.61 -11.43 -6.57
C ILE A 134 3.65 -12.14 -5.22
N GLU A 135 4.15 -11.42 -4.21
CA GLU A 135 4.14 -11.90 -2.84
C GLU A 135 2.75 -11.78 -2.20
N LEU A 136 2.40 -12.74 -1.35
CA LEU A 136 1.12 -12.75 -0.64
C LEU A 136 0.88 -11.46 0.17
N GLY A 137 1.94 -10.85 0.71
CA GLY A 137 1.85 -9.60 1.50
C GLY A 137 1.38 -8.40 0.68
N ALA A 138 1.62 -8.40 -0.63
CA ALA A 138 1.24 -7.33 -1.54
C ALA A 138 -0.24 -7.36 -1.93
N LEU A 139 -0.96 -8.48 -1.67
CA LEU A 139 -2.38 -8.55 -1.98
C LEU A 139 -3.19 -7.61 -1.08
N HIS A 140 -4.05 -6.83 -1.73
CA HIS A 140 -5.01 -5.93 -1.11
C HIS A 140 -6.33 -5.99 -1.88
N GLY A 141 -7.39 -5.34 -1.39
CA GLY A 141 -8.74 -5.49 -1.96
C GLY A 141 -8.88 -5.10 -3.43
N GLY A 142 -7.95 -4.30 -3.96
CA GLY A 142 -7.90 -3.93 -5.39
C GLY A 142 -7.63 -5.11 -6.33
N TYR A 143 -7.04 -6.20 -5.85
CA TYR A 143 -6.79 -7.41 -6.65
C TYR A 143 -8.07 -8.17 -7.00
N THR A 144 -9.22 -7.86 -6.40
CA THR A 144 -10.51 -8.41 -6.83
C THR A 144 -11.04 -7.72 -8.08
N LEU A 145 -10.58 -6.51 -8.41
CA LEU A 145 -11.12 -5.75 -9.52
C LEU A 145 -10.93 -6.43 -10.89
N PRO A 146 -9.74 -6.97 -11.25
CA PRO A 146 -9.53 -7.45 -12.61
C PRO A 146 -10.33 -8.70 -12.94
N THR A 147 -10.30 -9.71 -12.07
CA THR A 147 -10.90 -11.01 -12.34
C THR A 147 -12.32 -11.12 -11.78
N VAL A 148 -12.59 -10.60 -10.58
CA VAL A 148 -13.90 -10.72 -9.92
C VAL A 148 -14.86 -9.66 -10.43
N ALA A 149 -14.55 -8.38 -10.22
CA ALA A 149 -15.40 -7.30 -10.71
C ALA A 149 -15.43 -7.27 -12.24
N GLY A 150 -14.29 -7.52 -12.91
CA GLY A 150 -14.22 -7.67 -14.36
C GLY A 150 -15.11 -8.78 -14.89
N GLY A 151 -15.13 -9.96 -14.26
CA GLY A 151 -16.04 -11.05 -14.63
C GLY A 151 -17.51 -10.67 -14.47
N PHE A 152 -17.91 -10.15 -13.30
CA PHE A 152 -19.32 -9.82 -13.04
C PHE A 152 -19.83 -8.62 -13.85
N ILE A 153 -19.02 -7.57 -14.03
CA ILE A 153 -19.40 -6.41 -14.86
C ILE A 153 -19.44 -6.81 -16.33
N THR A 154 -18.50 -7.64 -16.81
CA THR A 154 -18.58 -8.20 -18.18
C THR A 154 -19.86 -9.01 -18.34
N ALA A 155 -20.26 -9.78 -17.33
CA ALA A 155 -21.48 -10.59 -17.38
C ALA A 155 -22.74 -9.74 -17.61
N SER A 156 -22.97 -8.73 -16.76
CA SER A 156 -24.14 -7.85 -16.90
C SER A 156 -24.07 -6.97 -18.17
N THR A 157 -22.88 -6.51 -18.54
CA THR A 157 -22.68 -5.69 -19.74
C THR A 157 -22.90 -6.51 -21.02
N ALA A 158 -22.45 -7.77 -21.05
CA ALA A 158 -22.66 -8.66 -22.19
C ALA A 158 -24.15 -8.98 -22.37
N ASP A 159 -24.86 -9.22 -21.27
CA ASP A 159 -26.30 -9.45 -21.29
C ASP A 159 -27.08 -8.22 -21.81
N ALA A 160 -26.73 -7.02 -21.35
CA ALA A 160 -27.30 -5.76 -21.86
C ALA A 160 -27.10 -5.54 -23.38
N LEU A 161 -26.10 -6.20 -23.99
CA LEU A 161 -25.84 -6.16 -25.43
C LEU A 161 -26.40 -7.38 -26.19
N GLY A 162 -27.15 -8.26 -25.51
CA GLY A 162 -27.69 -9.50 -26.10
C GLY A 162 -26.67 -10.63 -26.28
N LEU A 163 -25.47 -10.52 -25.70
CA LEU A 163 -24.41 -11.52 -25.76
C LEU A 163 -24.52 -12.53 -24.60
N HIS A 164 -25.69 -13.13 -24.42
CA HIS A 164 -26.06 -13.88 -23.22
C HIS A 164 -25.10 -15.05 -22.87
N GLY A 165 -24.64 -15.81 -23.87
CA GLY A 165 -23.67 -16.89 -23.66
C GLY A 165 -22.32 -16.41 -23.12
N LEU A 166 -21.86 -15.25 -23.59
CA LEU A 166 -20.67 -14.58 -23.04
C LEU A 166 -20.92 -14.09 -21.62
N GLY A 167 -22.15 -13.63 -21.35
CA GLY A 167 -22.61 -13.22 -20.03
C GLY A 167 -22.40 -14.32 -18.98
N TRP A 168 -22.91 -15.53 -19.23
CA TRP A 168 -22.73 -16.68 -18.34
C TRP A 168 -21.27 -17.14 -18.22
N ALA A 169 -20.52 -17.11 -19.32
CA ALA A 169 -19.09 -17.45 -19.28
C ALA A 169 -18.31 -16.49 -18.38
N ALA A 170 -18.54 -15.18 -18.51
CA ALA A 170 -17.92 -14.15 -17.68
C ALA A 170 -18.37 -14.24 -16.21
N PHE A 171 -19.64 -14.55 -15.96
CA PHE A 171 -20.17 -14.79 -14.61
C PHE A 171 -19.44 -15.96 -13.93
N GLY A 172 -19.22 -17.06 -14.65
CA GLY A 172 -18.44 -18.20 -14.15
C GLY A 172 -17.00 -17.84 -13.77
N VAL A 173 -16.32 -17.03 -14.61
CA VAL A 173 -14.98 -16.50 -14.30
C VAL A 173 -15.01 -15.64 -13.04
N GLY A 174 -16.00 -14.73 -12.92
CA GLY A 174 -16.18 -13.90 -11.74
C GLY A 174 -16.35 -14.72 -10.46
N CYS A 175 -17.20 -15.74 -10.48
CA CYS A 175 -17.42 -16.67 -9.36
C CYS A 175 -16.16 -17.45 -8.96
N LEU A 176 -15.47 -18.06 -9.93
CA LEU A 176 -14.25 -18.83 -9.67
C LEU A 176 -13.18 -17.95 -8.99
N PHE A 177 -12.90 -16.79 -9.57
CA PHE A 177 -11.90 -15.89 -9.01
C PHE A 177 -12.36 -15.21 -7.74
N TRP A 178 -13.67 -15.05 -7.50
CA TRP A 178 -14.16 -14.55 -6.23
C TRP A 178 -13.73 -15.48 -5.09
N VAL A 179 -13.98 -16.79 -5.23
CA VAL A 179 -13.57 -17.80 -4.24
C VAL A 179 -12.05 -17.76 -4.03
N ILE A 180 -11.27 -17.77 -5.12
CA ILE A 180 -9.80 -17.75 -5.05
C ILE A 180 -9.30 -16.47 -4.35
N MET A 181 -9.74 -15.30 -4.81
CA MET A 181 -9.23 -14.02 -4.33
C MET A 181 -9.67 -13.72 -2.90
N THR A 182 -10.91 -14.02 -2.52
CA THR A 182 -11.36 -13.85 -1.14
C THR A 182 -10.60 -14.77 -0.20
N THR A 183 -10.33 -16.02 -0.61
CA THR A 183 -9.49 -16.95 0.17
C THR A 183 -8.09 -16.38 0.37
N LEU A 184 -7.43 -15.95 -0.71
CA LEU A 184 -6.08 -15.38 -0.63
C LEU A 184 -6.02 -14.12 0.23
N LEU A 185 -7.04 -13.25 0.14
CA LEU A 185 -7.11 -12.03 0.96
C LEU A 185 -7.33 -12.36 2.44
N ILE A 186 -8.15 -13.36 2.77
CA ILE A 186 -8.30 -13.82 4.16
C ILE A 186 -6.99 -14.39 4.70
N VAL A 187 -6.32 -15.28 3.95
CA VAL A 187 -5.01 -15.82 4.33
C VAL A 187 -4.00 -14.69 4.51
N ARG A 188 -3.98 -13.70 3.61
CA ARG A 188 -3.13 -12.51 3.73
C ARG A 188 -3.44 -11.72 5.01
N MET A 189 -4.70 -11.53 5.37
CA MET A 189 -5.08 -10.78 6.57
C MET A 189 -4.69 -11.50 7.86
N VAL A 190 -4.67 -12.83 7.85
CA VAL A 190 -4.32 -13.65 9.02
C VAL A 190 -2.81 -13.86 9.14
N SER A 191 -2.11 -14.06 8.03
CA SER A 191 -0.72 -14.53 8.03
C SER A 191 0.32 -13.47 7.68
N ARG A 192 -0.08 -12.26 7.28
CA ARG A 192 0.84 -11.18 6.89
C ARG A 192 0.57 -9.91 7.71
N PRO A 193 1.54 -8.99 7.79
CA PRO A 193 1.35 -7.72 8.47
C PRO A 193 0.10 -6.96 7.96
N PRO A 194 -0.48 -6.09 8.82
CA PRO A 194 -1.57 -5.21 8.43
C PRO A 194 -1.27 -4.45 7.13
N LEU A 195 -2.31 -4.16 6.34
CA LEU A 195 -2.15 -3.27 5.19
C LEU A 195 -1.63 -1.91 5.65
N PRO A 196 -0.74 -1.26 4.88
CA PRO A 196 -0.45 0.16 5.06
C PRO A 196 -1.75 0.96 5.08
N ASP A 197 -1.83 1.98 5.93
CA ASP A 197 -3.05 2.77 6.16
C ASP A 197 -3.68 3.30 4.87
N ALA A 198 -2.86 3.66 3.87
CA ALA A 198 -3.32 4.12 2.56
C ALA A 198 -4.10 3.05 1.76
N LEU A 199 -3.85 1.77 2.01
CA LEU A 199 -4.48 0.63 1.33
C LEU A 199 -5.61 0.00 2.16
N VAL A 200 -5.72 0.30 3.46
CA VAL A 200 -6.81 -0.19 4.31
C VAL A 200 -8.21 0.10 3.73
N PRO A 201 -8.49 1.28 3.13
CA PRO A 201 -9.76 1.54 2.43
C PRO A 201 -10.12 0.53 1.34
N THR A 202 -9.12 -0.12 0.73
CA THR A 202 -9.38 -1.12 -0.32
C THR A 202 -10.10 -2.36 0.21
N LEU A 203 -10.10 -2.61 1.53
CA LEU A 203 -10.87 -3.70 2.12
C LEU A 203 -12.38 -3.53 1.93
N ALA A 204 -12.88 -2.30 1.72
CA ALA A 204 -14.27 -2.05 1.40
C ALA A 204 -14.71 -2.68 0.08
N VAL A 205 -13.77 -2.90 -0.85
CA VAL A 205 -14.01 -3.57 -2.13
C VAL A 205 -14.52 -5.00 -1.93
N LEU A 206 -14.27 -5.63 -0.78
CA LEU A 206 -14.80 -6.97 -0.47
C LEU A 206 -16.33 -7.03 -0.43
N MET A 207 -17.05 -5.92 -0.22
CA MET A 207 -18.52 -5.90 -0.34
C MET A 207 -19.01 -5.98 -1.79
N ALA A 208 -18.18 -5.58 -2.75
CA ALA A 208 -18.60 -5.48 -4.14
C ALA A 208 -18.87 -6.84 -4.80
N PRO A 209 -18.04 -7.89 -4.65
CA PRO A 209 -18.28 -9.18 -5.30
C PRO A 209 -19.69 -9.77 -5.12
N PRO A 210 -20.25 -9.91 -3.91
CA PRO A 210 -21.60 -10.46 -3.78
C PRO A 210 -22.69 -9.50 -4.31
N ALA A 211 -22.50 -8.18 -4.22
CA ALA A 211 -23.48 -7.23 -4.74
C ALA A 211 -23.47 -7.16 -6.27
N VAL A 212 -22.29 -6.99 -6.87
CA VAL A 212 -22.11 -6.91 -8.33
C VAL A 212 -22.40 -8.26 -8.99
N GLY A 213 -21.99 -9.37 -8.37
CA GLY A 213 -22.35 -10.71 -8.84
C GLY A 213 -23.85 -10.97 -8.74
N GLY A 214 -24.51 -10.54 -7.66
CA GLY A 214 -25.96 -10.65 -7.53
C GLY A 214 -26.71 -9.82 -8.58
N LEU A 215 -26.25 -8.60 -8.88
CA LEU A 215 -26.77 -7.77 -9.96
C LEU A 215 -26.58 -8.43 -11.34
N ALA A 216 -25.41 -9.02 -11.59
CA ALA A 216 -25.14 -9.74 -12.84
C ALA A 216 -26.01 -10.99 -12.97
N LEU A 217 -26.23 -11.72 -11.88
CA LEU A 217 -27.11 -12.88 -11.86
C LEU A 217 -28.55 -12.46 -12.20
N PHE A 218 -29.06 -11.39 -11.59
CA PHE A 218 -30.39 -10.88 -11.92
C PHE A 218 -30.53 -10.41 -13.36
N ALA A 219 -29.48 -9.81 -13.95
CA ALA A 219 -29.49 -9.49 -15.38
C ALA A 219 -29.64 -10.78 -16.22
N LEU A 220 -28.81 -11.79 -15.94
CA LEU A 220 -28.80 -13.06 -16.67
C LEU A 220 -30.03 -13.96 -16.43
N THR A 221 -30.86 -13.67 -15.42
CA THR A 221 -32.05 -14.46 -15.11
C THR A 221 -33.33 -13.65 -15.19
N ASP A 222 -33.36 -12.57 -15.97
CA ASP A 222 -34.55 -11.73 -16.19
C ASP A 222 -35.22 -11.30 -14.86
N GLN A 223 -34.41 -10.91 -13.88
CA GLN A 223 -34.85 -10.49 -12.53
C GLN A 223 -35.59 -11.58 -11.71
N VAL A 224 -35.51 -12.85 -12.12
CA VAL A 224 -36.13 -13.96 -11.38
C VAL A 224 -35.30 -14.31 -10.14
N ALA A 225 -35.93 -14.27 -8.96
CA ALA A 225 -35.32 -14.71 -7.71
C ALA A 225 -35.04 -16.23 -7.74
N SER A 226 -33.84 -16.62 -7.29
CA SER A 226 -33.38 -18.01 -7.26
C SER A 226 -32.61 -18.29 -5.96
N PRO A 227 -32.40 -19.57 -5.58
CA PRO A 227 -31.57 -19.90 -4.42
C PRO A 227 -30.18 -19.26 -4.48
N SER A 228 -29.60 -19.17 -5.69
CA SER A 228 -28.34 -18.50 -5.92
C SER A 228 -28.43 -17.00 -5.64
N SER A 229 -29.48 -16.30 -6.09
CA SER A 229 -29.60 -14.86 -5.80
C SER A 229 -29.73 -14.59 -4.30
N PHE A 230 -30.45 -15.43 -3.56
CA PHE A 230 -30.50 -15.34 -2.09
C PHE A 230 -29.13 -15.60 -1.43
N ALA A 231 -28.33 -16.53 -1.94
CA ALA A 231 -26.98 -16.77 -1.44
C ALA A 231 -26.08 -15.54 -1.63
N PHE A 232 -26.12 -14.89 -2.79
CA PHE A 232 -25.40 -13.64 -3.03
C PHE A 232 -25.86 -12.52 -2.08
N ALA A 233 -27.17 -12.38 -1.86
CA ALA A 233 -27.73 -11.42 -0.91
C ALA A 233 -27.28 -11.66 0.54
N GLY A 234 -27.31 -12.91 1.01
CA GLY A 234 -26.85 -13.27 2.36
C GLY A 234 -25.37 -12.97 2.57
N VAL A 235 -24.52 -13.29 1.58
CA VAL A 235 -23.09 -12.98 1.63
C VAL A 235 -22.84 -11.46 1.58
N ALA A 236 -23.59 -10.71 0.77
CA ALA A 236 -23.52 -9.25 0.77
C ALA A 236 -23.85 -8.68 2.15
N ALA A 237 -24.92 -9.15 2.79
CA ALA A 237 -25.36 -8.69 4.10
C ALA A 237 -24.27 -8.89 5.18
N ILE A 238 -23.66 -10.08 5.26
CA ILE A 238 -22.61 -10.33 6.27
C ILE A 238 -21.36 -9.49 6.01
N LEU A 239 -20.97 -9.27 4.75
CA LEU A 239 -19.83 -8.42 4.43
C LEU A 239 -20.12 -6.94 4.71
N VAL A 240 -21.35 -6.46 4.52
CA VAL A 240 -21.77 -5.13 4.94
C VAL A 240 -21.67 -4.99 6.46
N ILE A 241 -22.17 -5.96 7.23
CA ILE A 241 -22.07 -5.97 8.69
C ILE A 241 -20.60 -5.94 9.14
N ALA A 242 -19.74 -6.74 8.51
CA ALA A 242 -18.30 -6.74 8.81
C ALA A 242 -17.66 -5.35 8.58
N GLN A 243 -18.12 -4.61 7.57
CA GLN A 243 -17.57 -3.31 7.22
C GLN A 243 -18.09 -2.20 8.13
N LEU A 244 -19.34 -2.31 8.58
CA LEU A 244 -19.89 -1.48 9.65
C LEU A 244 -19.12 -1.72 10.97
N ALA A 245 -18.79 -2.96 11.29
CA ALA A 245 -17.96 -3.30 12.45
C ALA A 245 -16.52 -2.75 12.32
N ALA A 246 -15.99 -2.64 11.10
CA ALA A 246 -14.68 -2.04 10.82
C ALA A 246 -14.68 -0.50 10.81
N LEU A 247 -15.84 0.17 10.91
CA LEU A 247 -15.97 1.62 10.85
C LEU A 247 -15.11 2.39 11.89
N PRO A 248 -14.96 1.94 13.16
CA PRO A 248 -14.09 2.61 14.12
C PRO A 248 -12.63 2.66 13.65
N ARG A 249 -12.16 1.62 12.94
CA ARG A 249 -10.82 1.59 12.36
C ARG A 249 -10.71 2.61 11.21
N TYR A 250 -11.68 2.62 10.30
CA TYR A 250 -11.66 3.54 9.16
C TYR A 250 -11.71 5.01 9.57
N ARG A 251 -12.42 5.34 10.65
CA ARG A 251 -12.52 6.72 11.16
C ARG A 251 -11.23 7.26 11.79
N ARG A 252 -10.31 6.38 12.20
CA ARG A 252 -9.00 6.76 12.75
C ARG A 252 -7.95 7.01 11.66
N LEU A 253 -8.20 6.56 10.43
CA LEU A 253 -7.25 6.72 9.34
C LEU A 253 -7.17 8.19 8.88
N PRO A 254 -5.98 8.68 8.51
CA PRO A 254 -5.86 9.94 7.80
C PRO A 254 -6.58 9.83 6.45
N PHE A 255 -7.28 10.90 6.06
CA PHE A 255 -7.98 10.92 4.78
C PHE A 255 -6.98 10.91 3.62
N THR A 256 -7.13 9.94 2.72
CA THR A 256 -6.35 9.81 1.48
C THR A 256 -7.28 9.58 0.29
N LEU A 257 -6.75 9.66 -0.93
CA LEU A 257 -7.52 9.29 -2.14
C LEU A 257 -7.95 7.82 -2.16
N GLY A 258 -7.34 6.96 -1.34
CA GLY A 258 -7.78 5.58 -1.14
C GLY A 258 -9.21 5.47 -0.62
N PHE A 259 -9.77 6.50 0.02
CA PHE A 259 -11.17 6.50 0.46
C PHE A 259 -12.19 6.42 -0.69
N TRP A 260 -11.79 6.74 -1.92
CA TRP A 260 -12.63 6.46 -3.08
C TRP A 260 -12.91 4.97 -3.29
N SER A 261 -12.11 4.07 -2.73
CA SER A 261 -12.38 2.62 -2.73
C SER A 261 -13.68 2.22 -2.01
N PHE A 262 -14.25 3.07 -1.16
CA PHE A 262 -15.57 2.81 -0.55
C PHE A 262 -16.74 3.11 -1.49
N THR A 263 -16.56 4.03 -2.44
CA THR A 263 -17.69 4.64 -3.17
C THR A 263 -18.46 3.64 -4.02
N PHE A 264 -17.78 2.95 -4.94
CA PHE A 264 -18.41 1.97 -5.81
C PHE A 264 -18.99 0.76 -5.05
N PRO A 265 -18.30 0.13 -4.08
CA PRO A 265 -18.88 -0.96 -3.30
C PRO A 265 -20.17 -0.57 -2.55
N VAL A 266 -20.21 0.61 -1.94
CA VAL A 266 -21.42 1.11 -1.26
C VAL A 266 -22.55 1.34 -2.26
N ALA A 267 -22.24 1.94 -3.41
CA ALA A 267 -23.22 2.14 -4.48
C ALA A 267 -23.74 0.81 -5.05
N ALA A 268 -22.87 -0.18 -5.25
CA ALA A 268 -23.24 -1.51 -5.74
C ALA A 268 -24.18 -2.23 -4.76
N VAL A 269 -23.87 -2.20 -3.46
CA VAL A 269 -24.73 -2.77 -2.41
C VAL A 269 -26.09 -2.08 -2.38
N ALA A 270 -26.12 -0.75 -2.44
CA ALA A 270 -27.38 0.01 -2.47
C ALA A 270 -28.21 -0.30 -3.72
N THR A 271 -27.57 -0.35 -4.89
CA THR A 271 -28.21 -0.73 -6.16
C THR A 271 -28.80 -2.14 -6.07
N TYR A 272 -28.05 -3.10 -5.51
CA TYR A 272 -28.51 -4.46 -5.33
C TYR A 272 -29.70 -4.56 -4.35
N ALA A 273 -29.67 -3.79 -3.27
CA ALA A 273 -30.81 -3.68 -2.36
C ALA A 273 -32.05 -3.10 -3.05
N ILE A 274 -31.90 -2.10 -3.92
CA ILE A 274 -33.01 -1.52 -4.69
C ILE A 274 -33.64 -2.55 -5.62
N VAL A 275 -32.82 -3.32 -6.35
CA VAL A 275 -33.30 -4.40 -7.21
C VAL A 275 -34.07 -5.45 -6.41
N TRP A 276 -33.57 -5.82 -5.22
CA TRP A 276 -34.30 -6.74 -4.33
C TRP A 276 -35.64 -6.20 -3.85
N LEU A 277 -35.75 -4.89 -3.57
CA LEU A 277 -37.02 -4.27 -3.18
C LEU A 277 -38.08 -4.38 -4.28
N ASP A 278 -37.65 -4.25 -5.54
CA ASP A 278 -38.49 -4.40 -6.73
C ASP A 278 -38.93 -5.85 -6.94
N VAL A 279 -37.98 -6.78 -6.92
CA VAL A 279 -38.22 -8.23 -7.07
C VAL A 279 -39.12 -8.77 -5.95
N ALA A 280 -38.99 -8.25 -4.73
CA ALA A 280 -39.85 -8.61 -3.61
C ALA A 280 -41.22 -7.89 -3.63
N HIS A 281 -41.47 -7.04 -4.63
CA HIS A 281 -42.69 -6.21 -4.75
C HIS A 281 -43.03 -5.45 -3.45
N THR A 282 -42.00 -4.87 -2.82
CA THR A 282 -42.16 -4.20 -1.53
C THR A 282 -43.00 -2.92 -1.71
N PRO A 283 -44.09 -2.70 -0.94
CA PRO A 283 -44.94 -1.51 -1.11
C PRO A 283 -44.20 -0.17 -0.96
N SER A 284 -43.13 -0.15 -0.15
CA SER A 284 -42.28 1.02 0.09
C SER A 284 -41.02 1.06 -0.78
N ALA A 285 -40.91 0.21 -1.82
CA ALA A 285 -39.73 0.09 -2.68
C ALA A 285 -39.27 1.44 -3.24
N GLY A 286 -40.19 2.23 -3.81
CA GLY A 286 -39.87 3.55 -4.37
C GLY A 286 -39.29 4.53 -3.34
N VAL A 287 -39.87 4.59 -2.13
CA VAL A 287 -39.39 5.49 -1.06
C VAL A 287 -38.03 5.05 -0.54
N LEU A 288 -37.87 3.75 -0.28
CA LEU A 288 -36.60 3.19 0.19
C LEU A 288 -35.49 3.36 -0.86
N ALA A 289 -35.82 3.18 -2.14
CA ALA A 289 -34.87 3.41 -3.22
C ALA A 289 -34.39 4.86 -3.28
N ILE A 290 -35.30 5.84 -3.13
CA ILE A 290 -34.92 7.26 -3.06
C ILE A 290 -34.00 7.53 -1.87
N ILE A 291 -34.31 6.99 -0.69
CA ILE A 291 -33.47 7.14 0.52
C ILE A 291 -32.07 6.57 0.27
N LEU A 292 -31.97 5.39 -0.32
CA LEU A 292 -30.70 4.75 -0.66
C LEU A 292 -29.93 5.58 -1.71
N GLY A 293 -30.59 6.04 -2.76
CA GLY A 293 -29.98 6.89 -3.81
C GLY A 293 -29.43 8.21 -3.27
N ILE A 294 -30.20 8.90 -2.41
CA ILE A 294 -29.74 10.11 -1.71
C ILE A 294 -28.56 9.77 -0.79
N GLY A 295 -28.66 8.70 0.00
CA GLY A 295 -27.61 8.28 0.92
C GLY A 295 -26.27 8.01 0.22
N VAL A 296 -26.30 7.27 -0.89
CA VAL A 296 -25.11 7.02 -1.74
C VAL A 296 -24.56 8.34 -2.31
N THR A 297 -25.43 9.21 -2.82
CA THR A 297 -25.03 10.50 -3.40
C THR A 297 -24.34 11.40 -2.36
N LEU A 298 -24.90 11.51 -1.16
CA LEU A 298 -24.32 12.28 -0.06
C LEU A 298 -22.98 11.68 0.40
N PHE A 299 -22.88 10.35 0.47
CA PHE A 299 -21.66 9.66 0.86
C PHE A 299 -20.52 9.92 -0.14
N VAL A 300 -20.78 9.72 -1.45
CA VAL A 300 -19.80 9.99 -2.52
C VAL A 300 -19.45 11.47 -2.58
N GLY A 301 -20.45 12.36 -2.47
CA GLY A 301 -20.27 13.80 -2.40
C GLY A 301 -19.37 14.24 -1.23
N ALA A 302 -19.56 13.67 -0.03
CA ALA A 302 -18.73 13.97 1.13
C ALA A 302 -17.25 13.56 0.92
N ILE A 303 -17.00 12.43 0.27
CA ILE A 303 -15.63 12.00 -0.11
C ILE A 303 -15.04 12.95 -1.17
N GLY A 304 -15.84 13.37 -2.15
CA GLY A 304 -15.43 14.35 -3.16
C GLY A 304 -15.09 15.72 -2.58
N ILE A 305 -15.94 16.26 -1.69
CA ILE A 305 -15.68 17.53 -0.99
C ILE A 305 -14.40 17.44 -0.16
N ARG A 306 -14.20 16.35 0.61
CA ARG A 306 -12.95 16.15 1.36
C ARG A 306 -11.72 16.03 0.46
N SER A 307 -11.86 15.42 -0.71
CA SER A 307 -10.79 15.31 -1.71
C SER A 307 -10.37 16.69 -2.24
N LEU A 308 -11.32 17.59 -2.53
CA LEU A 308 -11.05 18.96 -2.96
C LEU A 308 -10.49 19.86 -1.85
N ALA A 309 -10.87 19.61 -0.59
CA ALA A 309 -10.46 20.40 0.56
C ALA A 309 -9.05 20.05 1.09
N ARG A 310 -8.66 18.77 1.03
CA ARG A 310 -7.43 18.27 1.69
C ARG A 310 -6.32 17.82 0.74
N HIS A 311 -6.56 17.75 -0.57
CA HIS A 311 -5.56 17.34 -1.54
C HIS A 311 -5.27 18.46 -2.55
N PRO A 312 -4.31 19.37 -2.27
CA PRO A 312 -3.92 20.42 -3.21
C PRO A 312 -3.46 19.85 -4.56
N ALA A 313 -2.96 18.61 -4.58
CA ALA A 313 -2.65 17.88 -5.81
C ALA A 313 -3.86 17.74 -6.76
N ILE A 314 -5.10 17.58 -6.26
CA ILE A 314 -6.28 17.56 -7.14
C ILE A 314 -6.55 18.93 -7.75
N ARG A 315 -6.34 20.02 -7.00
CA ARG A 315 -6.42 21.39 -7.55
C ARG A 315 -5.31 21.64 -8.57
N GLU A 316 -4.12 21.08 -8.34
CA GLU A 316 -2.98 21.17 -9.24
C GLU A 316 -3.21 20.33 -10.52
N TYR A 317 -3.76 19.11 -10.42
CA TYR A 317 -4.17 18.29 -11.57
C TYR A 317 -5.31 18.95 -12.37
N ALA A 318 -6.28 19.58 -11.68
CA ALA A 318 -7.35 20.38 -12.29
C ALA A 318 -6.82 21.59 -13.06
N CYS A 319 -5.86 22.34 -12.49
CA CYS A 319 -5.23 23.47 -13.19
C CYS A 319 -4.35 23.02 -14.36
N THR A 320 -3.70 21.86 -14.27
CA THR A 320 -2.76 21.37 -15.31
C THR A 320 -3.46 21.05 -16.64
N CYS A 321 -4.75 20.69 -16.62
CA CYS A 321 -5.55 20.43 -17.83
C CYS A 321 -6.08 21.72 -18.50
N ILE A 322 -6.11 22.86 -17.80
CA ILE A 322 -6.69 24.12 -18.30
C ILE A 322 -5.62 25.12 -18.74
N CYS A 323 -4.37 24.97 -18.29
CA CYS A 323 -3.34 25.97 -18.52
C CYS A 323 -2.58 25.82 -19.86
N LEU A 324 -3.06 26.57 -20.86
CA LEU A 324 -2.27 27.19 -21.95
C LEU A 324 -1.42 28.39 -21.47
N PHE A 325 -1.35 28.68 -20.15
CA PHE A 325 -0.55 29.77 -19.58
C PHE A 325 0.20 29.34 -18.29
N PRO A 326 1.40 29.90 -18.02
CA PRO A 326 2.26 29.47 -16.92
C PRO A 326 1.67 29.87 -15.56
N CYS A 327 1.38 28.89 -14.71
CA CYS A 327 0.90 29.12 -13.36
C CYS A 327 2.08 29.48 -12.45
N THR A 328 2.16 30.75 -12.04
CA THR A 328 3.19 31.28 -11.14
C THR A 328 3.01 30.73 -9.72
N ARG A 329 4.09 30.17 -9.18
CA ARG A 329 4.20 29.69 -7.81
C ARG A 329 4.14 30.88 -6.83
N THR A 330 3.00 31.12 -6.18
CA THR A 330 2.93 32.03 -5.04
C THR A 330 3.34 31.28 -3.77
N LYS A 331 4.43 31.76 -3.13
CA LYS A 331 4.78 31.43 -1.75
C LYS A 331 3.67 31.97 -0.86
N GLU A 332 3.06 31.12 -0.03
CA GLU A 332 2.25 31.58 1.09
C GLU A 332 2.58 30.77 2.33
N SER A 333 2.78 31.51 3.40
CA SER A 333 3.25 31.14 4.74
C SER A 333 2.22 30.29 5.50
N ASP A 334 2.72 29.25 6.16
CA ASP A 334 1.94 28.26 6.91
C ASP A 334 1.42 28.83 8.25
N PRO A 335 0.09 28.79 8.54
CA PRO A 335 -0.43 29.12 9.85
C PRO A 335 -0.41 27.89 10.78
N LEU A 336 0.27 28.05 11.91
CA LEU A 336 0.30 27.19 13.09
C LEU A 336 -1.08 26.65 13.49
N LEU A 337 -1.26 25.32 13.50
CA LEU A 337 -2.33 24.62 14.23
C LEU A 337 -1.82 23.29 14.84
N PRO A 338 -2.47 22.79 15.92
CA PRO A 338 -1.79 22.25 17.09
C PRO A 338 -1.52 20.74 17.05
N LYS A 339 -0.46 20.34 17.76
CA LYS A 339 0.01 18.96 17.98
C LYS A 339 -1.03 18.14 18.74
N GLY A 340 -1.60 17.15 18.05
CA GLY A 340 -2.26 15.98 18.65
C GLY A 340 -1.35 14.77 18.46
N THR A 341 -0.91 14.16 19.55
CA THR A 341 0.03 13.05 19.63
C THR A 341 -0.52 11.76 19.00
N SER A 342 -0.03 11.44 17.81
CA SER A 342 0.13 10.06 17.34
C SER A 342 1.55 9.94 16.79
N VAL A 343 2.45 9.30 17.54
CA VAL A 343 3.84 9.11 17.15
C VAL A 343 3.87 8.03 16.06
N SER A 344 3.69 8.46 14.82
CA SER A 344 4.14 7.72 13.64
C SER A 344 5.48 8.30 13.24
N THR A 345 6.52 7.47 13.25
CA THR A 345 7.88 7.80 12.83
C THR A 345 7.86 8.59 11.51
N PRO A 346 8.53 9.76 11.41
CA PRO A 346 8.57 10.52 10.16
C PRO A 346 9.24 9.69 9.07
N VAL A 347 8.48 9.36 8.03
CA VAL A 347 8.90 8.49 6.92
C VAL A 347 9.83 9.26 5.99
N ILE A 348 11.13 9.24 6.29
CA ILE A 348 12.14 9.60 5.30
C ILE A 348 12.39 8.33 4.48
N ASP A 349 12.04 8.36 3.19
CA ASP A 349 12.42 7.30 2.27
C ASP A 349 13.94 7.29 2.12
N ARG A 350 14.57 6.25 2.65
CA ARG A 350 16.01 6.04 2.62
C ARG A 350 16.37 4.86 1.72
N THR A 351 15.48 4.40 0.84
CA THR A 351 15.75 3.24 -0.03
C THR A 351 17.01 3.47 -0.88
N ALA A 352 17.94 2.51 -0.86
CA ALA A 352 19.17 2.59 -1.64
C ALA A 352 18.89 2.49 -3.15
N PRO A 353 19.50 3.35 -3.99
CA PRO A 353 19.50 3.14 -5.42
C PRO A 353 20.46 1.98 -5.77
N THR A 354 19.92 0.81 -6.09
CA THR A 354 20.73 -0.38 -6.45
C THR A 354 20.76 -0.59 -7.97
N GLU A 355 21.89 -1.07 -8.48
CA GLU A 355 22.06 -1.41 -9.91
C GLU A 355 21.32 -2.71 -10.28
N HIS A 356 21.11 -3.58 -9.30
CA HIS A 356 20.37 -4.83 -9.42
C HIS A 356 19.32 -4.92 -8.30
N PRO A 357 18.21 -5.64 -8.52
CA PRO A 357 17.23 -5.88 -7.46
C PRO A 357 17.85 -6.62 -6.27
N VAL A 358 17.61 -6.12 -5.07
CA VAL A 358 17.94 -6.77 -3.79
C VAL A 358 16.67 -6.79 -2.94
N LEU A 359 16.67 -7.58 -1.86
CA LEU A 359 15.54 -7.61 -0.92
C LEU A 359 15.27 -6.20 -0.35
N ASP A 360 13.99 -5.86 -0.19
CA ASP A 360 13.58 -4.53 0.30
C ASP A 360 14.18 -4.19 1.67
N VAL A 361 14.29 -5.18 2.56
CA VAL A 361 14.96 -5.00 3.86
C VAL A 361 16.42 -4.57 3.70
N LEU A 362 17.13 -5.08 2.69
CA LEU A 362 18.52 -4.69 2.41
C LEU A 362 18.60 -3.31 1.74
N ALA A 363 17.66 -3.02 0.84
CA ALA A 363 17.57 -1.73 0.18
C ALA A 363 17.20 -0.60 1.17
N GLY A 364 16.27 -0.85 2.09
CA GLY A 364 15.80 0.10 3.10
C GLY A 364 16.75 0.28 4.28
N ARG A 365 17.51 -0.76 4.66
CA ARG A 365 18.40 -0.71 5.83
C ARG A 365 19.50 0.32 5.64
N TRP A 366 19.55 1.26 6.58
CA TRP A 366 20.58 2.29 6.69
C TRP A 366 20.91 2.53 8.17
N SER A 367 21.91 3.36 8.44
CA SER A 367 22.45 3.59 9.78
C SER A 367 22.25 5.06 10.18
N PRO A 368 21.14 5.40 10.87
CA PRO A 368 20.82 6.75 11.29
C PRO A 368 21.61 7.17 12.52
N ARG A 369 21.62 8.45 12.84
CA ARG A 369 22.09 8.98 14.14
C ARG A 369 20.95 9.55 14.98
N ALA A 370 19.82 9.89 14.35
CA ALA A 370 18.64 10.36 15.05
C ALA A 370 17.90 9.17 15.66
N PHE A 371 18.13 8.91 16.94
CA PHE A 371 17.41 7.90 17.71
C PHE A 371 16.40 8.53 18.66
N ASP A 372 15.27 7.85 18.86
CA ASP A 372 14.28 8.26 19.85
C ASP A 372 14.85 8.12 21.27
N ALA A 373 15.04 9.26 21.93
CA ALA A 373 15.54 9.37 23.29
C ALA A 373 14.48 9.10 24.37
N GLN A 374 13.21 8.98 24.01
CA GLN A 374 12.11 8.87 24.97
C GLN A 374 11.70 7.42 25.22
N ASN A 375 11.37 6.66 24.18
CA ASN A 375 10.79 5.34 24.37
C ASN A 375 11.85 4.25 24.60
N SER A 376 11.56 3.32 25.51
CA SER A 376 12.38 2.12 25.72
C SER A 376 12.31 1.19 24.51
N ILE A 377 13.32 0.32 24.38
CA ILE A 377 13.33 -0.69 23.32
C ILE A 377 12.18 -1.70 23.50
N ASP A 378 11.61 -2.16 22.39
CA ASP A 378 10.81 -3.38 22.39
C ASP A 378 11.73 -4.59 22.59
N GLU A 379 11.69 -5.19 23.77
CA GLU A 379 12.55 -6.31 24.15
C GLU A 379 12.32 -7.56 23.28
N ALA A 380 11.12 -7.76 22.73
CA ALA A 380 10.86 -8.89 21.85
C ALA A 380 11.62 -8.73 20.53
N LYS A 381 11.58 -7.52 19.94
CA LYS A 381 12.34 -7.21 18.71
C LYS A 381 13.86 -7.32 18.93
N LEU A 382 14.34 -6.84 20.08
CA LEU A 382 15.75 -6.97 20.44
C LEU A 382 16.18 -8.43 20.57
N ALA A 383 15.37 -9.26 21.23
CA ALA A 383 15.62 -10.69 21.37
C ALA A 383 15.64 -11.40 20.01
N THR A 384 14.70 -11.07 19.11
CA THR A 384 14.68 -11.60 17.73
C THR A 384 15.93 -11.20 16.94
N ALA A 385 16.40 -9.95 17.06
CA ALA A 385 17.62 -9.51 16.41
C ALA A 385 18.88 -10.22 16.95
N LEU A 386 18.95 -10.47 18.26
CA LEU A 386 20.02 -11.27 18.88
C LEU A 386 19.98 -12.74 18.43
N GLU A 387 18.79 -13.32 18.30
CA GLU A 387 18.62 -14.68 17.78
C GLU A 387 19.07 -14.80 16.32
N ALA A 388 18.78 -13.80 15.49
CA ALA A 388 19.31 -13.73 14.12
C ALA A 388 20.84 -13.65 14.09
N ALA A 389 21.44 -12.88 15.00
CA ALA A 389 22.89 -12.86 15.15
C ALA A 389 23.45 -14.25 15.54
N ARG A 390 22.78 -14.92 16.49
CA ARG A 390 23.16 -16.25 16.97
C ARG A 390 23.18 -17.32 15.87
N TRP A 391 22.27 -17.22 14.90
CA TRP A 391 22.16 -18.15 13.77
C TRP A 391 23.08 -17.84 12.59
N SER A 392 23.98 -16.87 12.72
CA SER A 392 24.93 -16.56 11.66
C SER A 392 25.85 -17.75 11.37
N PRO A 393 26.30 -17.95 10.13
CA PRO A 393 27.28 -18.98 9.83
C PRO A 393 28.65 -18.60 10.41
N SER A 394 29.42 -19.62 10.81
CA SER A 394 30.80 -19.47 11.26
C SER A 394 31.66 -20.64 10.81
N ALA A 395 32.96 -20.41 10.63
CA ALA A 395 33.87 -21.49 10.25
C ALA A 395 33.93 -22.55 11.36
N SER A 396 33.77 -23.82 10.97
CA SER A 396 33.65 -24.97 11.90
C SER A 396 32.57 -24.81 12.97
N ASN A 397 31.57 -23.95 12.71
CA ASN A 397 30.53 -23.57 13.68
C ASN A 397 31.10 -23.02 15.01
N SER A 398 32.24 -22.33 14.97
CA SER A 398 32.94 -21.84 16.17
C SER A 398 32.21 -20.73 16.92
N GLN A 399 31.28 -20.02 16.26
CA GLN A 399 30.40 -18.99 16.85
C GLN A 399 31.16 -18.01 17.78
N PRO A 400 32.18 -17.31 17.28
CA PRO A 400 33.11 -16.54 18.12
C PRO A 400 32.53 -15.22 18.64
N TRP A 401 31.27 -14.88 18.34
CA TRP A 401 30.65 -13.63 18.77
C TRP A 401 30.13 -13.69 20.21
N ARG A 402 30.37 -12.60 20.95
CA ARG A 402 29.73 -12.27 22.22
C ARG A 402 29.20 -10.85 22.15
N PHE A 403 28.13 -10.57 22.91
CA PHE A 403 27.48 -9.26 22.92
C PHE A 403 27.29 -8.77 24.35
N ILE A 404 27.73 -7.55 24.64
CA ILE A 404 27.37 -6.82 25.85
C ILE A 404 26.19 -5.91 25.50
N VAL A 405 25.02 -6.12 26.10
CA VAL A 405 23.76 -5.42 25.73
C VAL A 405 23.38 -4.42 26.82
N ALA A 406 23.63 -3.14 26.56
CA ALA A 406 23.45 -2.06 27.52
C ALA A 406 22.20 -1.22 27.20
N ARG A 407 21.21 -1.21 28.10
CA ARG A 407 19.92 -0.53 27.90
C ARG A 407 19.97 0.90 28.45
N ARG A 408 19.41 1.86 27.72
CA ARG A 408 19.37 3.27 28.14
C ARG A 408 18.78 3.42 29.55
N GLY A 409 19.43 4.22 30.39
CA GLY A 409 19.06 4.40 31.79
C GLY A 409 19.74 3.43 32.78
N THR A 410 20.50 2.44 32.30
CA THR A 410 21.30 1.56 33.18
C THR A 410 22.74 2.07 33.36
N ALA A 411 23.39 1.65 34.45
CA ALA A 411 24.81 1.96 34.68
C ALA A 411 25.71 1.41 33.56
N LEU A 412 25.41 0.21 33.05
CA LEU A 412 26.13 -0.39 31.94
C LEU A 412 26.05 0.46 30.67
N HIS A 413 24.90 1.09 30.40
CA HIS A 413 24.76 1.98 29.26
C HIS A 413 25.60 3.25 29.42
N ALA A 414 25.64 3.83 30.63
CA ALA A 414 26.51 4.97 30.90
C ALA A 414 27.99 4.61 30.68
N GLN A 415 28.45 3.46 31.18
CA GLN A 415 29.82 2.98 30.96
C GLN A 415 30.15 2.79 29.47
N VAL A 416 29.22 2.26 28.67
CA VAL A 416 29.43 2.13 27.22
C VAL A 416 29.47 3.49 26.54
N VAL A 417 28.62 4.46 26.93
CA VAL A 417 28.67 5.84 26.41
C VAL A 417 30.01 6.50 26.75
N ASP A 418 30.49 6.37 27.99
CA ASP A 418 31.76 6.95 28.44
C ASP A 418 32.96 6.37 27.66
N ALA A 419 32.87 5.11 27.23
CA ALA A 419 33.88 4.48 26.37
C ALA A 419 33.83 4.95 24.90
N LEU A 420 32.75 5.59 24.42
CA LEU A 420 32.69 6.09 23.04
C LEU A 420 33.59 7.32 22.85
N MET A 421 34.13 7.51 21.65
CA MET A 421 34.90 8.73 21.33
C MET A 421 33.99 9.89 20.91
N GLY A 422 34.40 11.13 21.20
CA GLY A 422 33.57 12.35 21.24
C GLY A 422 32.49 12.51 20.14
N PHE A 423 32.80 12.24 18.87
CA PHE A 423 31.80 12.35 17.79
C PHE A 423 30.63 11.36 17.93
N ASN A 424 30.86 10.18 18.50
CA ASN A 424 29.84 9.16 18.74
C ASN A 424 29.05 9.43 20.04
N GLN A 425 29.72 9.94 21.08
CA GLN A 425 29.07 10.31 22.34
C GLN A 425 27.94 11.32 22.15
N ALA A 426 28.09 12.25 21.19
CA ALA A 426 27.13 13.33 20.93
C ALA A 426 25.72 12.87 20.52
N TRP A 427 25.54 11.62 20.07
CA TRP A 427 24.23 11.14 19.60
C TRP A 427 23.90 9.71 20.05
N ALA A 428 24.90 8.85 20.24
CA ALA A 428 24.67 7.43 20.49
C ALA A 428 24.00 7.15 21.85
N GLY A 429 24.19 8.03 22.85
CA GLY A 429 23.52 7.93 24.15
C GLY A 429 21.98 8.07 24.08
N ASN A 430 21.45 8.59 22.98
CA ASN A 430 20.02 8.67 22.73
C ASN A 430 19.43 7.34 22.24
N ALA A 431 20.24 6.38 21.77
CA ALA A 431 19.76 5.07 21.37
C ALA A 431 19.12 4.32 22.54
N ALA A 432 18.14 3.47 22.27
CA ALA A 432 17.47 2.71 23.33
C ALA A 432 18.39 1.62 23.92
N VAL A 433 19.29 1.09 23.09
CA VAL A 433 20.29 0.09 23.47
C VAL A 433 21.62 0.41 22.77
N LEU A 434 22.72 0.27 23.50
CA LEU A 434 24.07 0.17 22.95
C LEU A 434 24.55 -1.27 23.11
N VAL A 435 25.06 -1.85 22.03
CA VAL A 435 25.59 -3.22 22.05
C VAL A 435 27.06 -3.19 21.72
N VAL A 436 27.90 -3.77 22.58
CA VAL A 436 29.31 -4.02 22.25
C VAL A 436 29.44 -5.41 21.64
N ALA A 437 29.95 -5.47 20.40
CA ALA A 437 30.27 -6.69 19.69
C ALA A 437 31.71 -7.11 20.03
N VAL A 438 31.86 -8.30 20.59
CA VAL A 438 33.11 -8.86 21.10
C VAL A 438 33.43 -10.14 20.34
N ALA A 439 34.67 -10.27 19.87
CA ALA A 439 35.16 -11.46 19.19
C ALA A 439 36.01 -12.32 20.14
N GLU A 440 35.74 -13.61 20.20
CA GLU A 440 36.64 -14.61 20.78
C GLU A 440 37.75 -14.91 19.76
N THR A 441 38.95 -14.38 19.96
CA THR A 441 40.06 -14.45 19.00
C THR A 441 40.97 -15.66 19.20
N THR A 442 40.86 -16.33 20.35
CA THR A 442 41.55 -17.58 20.66
C THR A 442 40.60 -18.50 21.40
N ASP A 443 40.62 -19.79 21.07
CA ASP A 443 39.81 -20.78 21.78
C ASP A 443 40.33 -21.05 23.22
N ALA A 444 39.62 -21.89 23.97
CA ALA A 444 39.99 -22.25 25.34
C ALA A 444 41.34 -22.99 25.46
N SER A 445 41.88 -23.52 24.36
CA SER A 445 43.18 -24.18 24.30
C SER A 445 44.31 -23.21 23.92
N GLY A 446 43.99 -21.94 23.67
CA GLY A 446 44.92 -20.92 23.22
C GLY A 446 45.15 -20.91 21.70
N THR A 447 44.37 -21.68 20.93
CA THR A 447 44.50 -21.72 19.47
C THR A 447 43.85 -20.48 18.86
N PRO A 448 44.54 -19.73 17.97
CA PRO A 448 43.95 -18.58 17.29
C PRO A 448 42.74 -18.94 16.42
N ILE A 449 41.66 -18.18 16.55
CA ILE A 449 40.47 -18.22 15.69
C ILE A 449 40.64 -17.13 14.62
N THR A 450 41.32 -17.47 13.53
CA THR A 450 41.76 -16.50 12.51
C THR A 450 40.61 -15.79 11.78
N HIS A 451 39.42 -16.38 11.77
CA HIS A 451 38.20 -15.84 11.15
C HIS A 451 37.26 -15.13 12.13
N ALA A 452 37.63 -14.97 13.40
CA ALA A 452 36.74 -14.46 14.45
C ALA A 452 36.09 -13.11 14.12
N LEU A 453 36.86 -12.17 13.58
CA LEU A 453 36.37 -10.83 13.22
C LEU A 453 35.44 -10.85 12.00
N TYR A 454 35.72 -11.71 11.01
CA TYR A 454 34.86 -11.89 9.84
C TYR A 454 33.50 -12.46 10.25
N ASP A 455 33.52 -13.49 11.10
CA ASP A 455 32.32 -14.14 11.63
C ASP A 455 31.52 -13.21 12.56
N LEU A 456 32.18 -12.42 13.40
CA LEU A 456 31.52 -11.36 14.18
C LEU A 456 30.83 -10.34 13.27
N GLY A 457 31.48 -9.93 12.18
CA GLY A 457 30.91 -9.04 11.18
C GLY A 457 29.64 -9.61 10.55
N GLN A 458 29.61 -10.92 10.27
CA GLN A 458 28.40 -11.60 9.80
C GLN A 458 27.29 -11.61 10.84
N ALA A 459 27.61 -11.87 12.11
CA ALA A 459 26.64 -11.84 13.20
C ALA A 459 25.98 -10.46 13.37
N VAL A 460 26.78 -9.40 13.32
CA VAL A 460 26.27 -8.02 13.36
C VAL A 460 25.47 -7.69 12.10
N ALA A 461 25.83 -8.23 10.93
CA ALA A 461 25.06 -8.04 9.71
C ALA A 461 23.66 -8.68 9.82
N HIS A 462 23.55 -9.93 10.27
CA HIS A 462 22.27 -10.61 10.49
C HIS A 462 21.42 -9.89 11.54
N PHE A 463 22.02 -9.49 12.65
CA PHE A 463 21.37 -8.63 13.66
C PHE A 463 20.75 -7.40 12.99
N SER A 464 21.53 -6.68 12.19
CA SER A 464 21.10 -5.39 11.61
C SER A 464 19.98 -5.53 10.58
N VAL A 465 19.97 -6.64 9.83
CA VAL A 465 18.92 -6.93 8.86
C VAL A 465 17.62 -7.29 9.57
N GLN A 466 17.69 -8.16 10.60
CA GLN A 466 16.53 -8.53 11.39
C GLN A 466 15.96 -7.34 12.16
N ALA A 467 16.81 -6.56 12.83
CA ALA A 467 16.40 -5.34 13.52
C ALA A 467 15.65 -4.40 12.57
N HIS A 468 16.18 -4.19 11.36
CA HIS A 468 15.51 -3.35 10.37
C HIS A 468 14.18 -3.91 9.88
N HIS A 469 14.08 -5.22 9.68
CA HIS A 469 12.81 -5.88 9.34
C HIS A 469 11.73 -5.59 10.39
N ASP A 470 12.09 -5.58 11.67
CA ASP A 470 11.18 -5.35 12.79
C ASP A 470 10.96 -3.86 13.12
N GLY A 471 11.53 -2.96 12.31
CA GLY A 471 11.39 -1.51 12.45
C GLY A 471 12.37 -0.84 13.41
N LEU A 472 13.39 -1.56 13.89
CA LEU A 472 14.51 -0.99 14.63
C LEU A 472 15.62 -0.54 13.65
N LEU A 473 16.42 0.42 14.07
CA LEU A 473 17.56 0.93 13.29
C LEU A 473 18.86 0.63 14.01
N VAL A 474 19.92 0.40 13.24
CA VAL A 474 21.24 0.01 13.75
C VAL A 474 22.35 0.89 13.17
N HIS A 475 23.19 1.45 14.04
CA HIS A 475 24.36 2.24 13.65
C HIS A 475 25.63 1.71 14.30
N GLN A 476 26.53 1.14 13.50
CA GLN A 476 27.83 0.64 13.94
C GLN A 476 28.87 1.74 14.06
N MET A 477 29.71 1.65 15.10
CA MET A 477 30.72 2.62 15.47
C MET A 477 32.02 1.87 15.79
N SER A 478 33.12 2.27 15.15
CA SER A 478 34.47 1.86 15.53
C SER A 478 35.14 2.83 16.51
N GLY A 479 34.55 4.02 16.70
CA GLY A 479 35.14 5.05 17.53
C GLY A 479 34.79 4.90 19.01
N PHE A 480 35.48 4.02 19.72
CA PHE A 480 35.39 3.79 21.17
C PHE A 480 36.74 3.28 21.72
N ASP A 481 36.91 3.30 23.04
CA ASP A 481 38.07 2.75 23.73
C ASP A 481 37.81 1.28 24.16
N PRO A 482 38.44 0.29 23.51
CA PRO A 482 38.25 -1.12 23.85
C PRO A 482 38.89 -1.52 25.19
N GLU A 483 39.88 -0.77 25.68
CA GLU A 483 40.53 -1.05 26.98
C GLU A 483 39.56 -0.73 28.12
N VAL A 484 38.87 0.41 28.03
CA VAL A 484 37.81 0.79 28.99
C VAL A 484 36.72 -0.27 29.05
N VAL A 485 36.29 -0.79 27.89
CA VAL A 485 35.32 -1.89 27.84
C VAL A 485 35.86 -3.16 28.48
N ARG A 486 37.11 -3.52 28.21
CA ARG A 486 37.72 -4.71 28.79
C ARG A 486 37.77 -4.64 30.32
N GLU A 487 38.12 -3.47 30.85
CA GLU A 487 38.23 -3.21 32.28
C GLU A 487 36.86 -3.30 32.98
N PHE A 488 35.84 -2.57 32.51
CA PHE A 488 34.55 -2.57 33.22
C PHE A 488 33.79 -3.89 33.07
N ALA A 489 34.01 -4.63 31.97
CA ALA A 489 33.33 -5.90 31.71
C ALA A 489 34.16 -7.12 32.13
N ASP A 490 35.35 -6.91 32.72
CA ASP A 490 36.28 -7.96 33.19
C ASP A 490 36.51 -9.06 32.12
N LEU A 491 36.79 -8.62 30.89
CA LEU A 491 36.94 -9.54 29.76
C LEU A 491 38.33 -10.19 29.75
N GLU A 492 38.35 -11.53 29.65
CA GLU A 492 39.58 -12.28 29.40
C GLU A 492 40.28 -11.81 28.10
N PRO A 493 41.62 -11.92 27.99
CA PRO A 493 42.36 -11.47 26.81
C PRO A 493 41.89 -12.06 25.47
N ARG A 494 41.25 -13.24 25.50
CA ARG A 494 40.69 -13.88 24.30
C ARG A 494 39.43 -13.19 23.76
N PHE A 495 38.76 -12.35 24.55
CA PHE A 495 37.55 -11.63 24.17
C PHE A 495 37.91 -10.18 23.82
N VAL A 496 37.89 -9.86 22.53
CA VAL A 496 38.30 -8.56 22.00
C VAL A 496 37.07 -7.75 21.60
N PRO A 497 36.73 -6.65 22.31
CA PRO A 497 35.74 -5.69 21.86
C PRO A 497 36.14 -5.08 20.53
N PHE A 498 35.26 -5.15 19.52
CA PHE A 498 35.62 -4.75 18.16
C PHE A 498 34.78 -3.59 17.61
N THR A 499 33.49 -3.55 17.90
CA THR A 499 32.62 -2.44 17.50
C THR A 499 31.49 -2.26 18.51
N VAL A 500 31.03 -1.02 18.66
CA VAL A 500 29.78 -0.72 19.38
C VAL A 500 28.72 -0.38 18.35
N PHE A 501 27.49 -0.83 18.53
CA PHE A 501 26.39 -0.41 17.69
C PHE A 501 25.18 0.06 18.49
N ALA A 502 24.62 1.18 18.04
CA ALA A 502 23.41 1.76 18.59
C ALA A 502 22.17 1.10 17.97
N VAL A 503 21.15 0.83 18.80
CA VAL A 503 19.89 0.22 18.41
C VAL A 503 18.71 1.00 19.00
N GLY A 504 17.70 1.28 18.18
CA GLY A 504 16.49 1.94 18.63
C GLY A 504 15.58 2.33 17.47
N GLU A 505 14.50 3.04 17.78
CA GLU A 505 13.61 3.63 16.78
C GLU A 505 14.16 4.98 16.29
N PHE A 506 13.70 5.41 15.12
CA PHE A 506 14.11 6.68 14.55
C PHE A 506 13.55 7.85 15.36
N GLY A 507 14.41 8.78 15.72
CA GLY A 507 14.07 9.97 16.51
C GLY A 507 13.92 11.23 15.67
N ASP A 508 13.93 12.36 16.36
CA ASP A 508 13.89 13.69 15.73
C ASP A 508 15.28 14.07 15.21
N ILE A 509 15.36 14.42 13.92
CA ILE A 509 16.59 14.91 13.30
C ILE A 509 16.98 16.27 13.89
N GLU A 510 15.99 17.13 14.19
CA GLU A 510 16.25 18.48 14.69
C GLU A 510 16.92 18.47 16.08
N ALA A 511 16.81 17.35 16.80
CA ALA A 511 17.49 17.14 18.07
C ALA A 511 19.00 16.85 17.92
N LEU A 512 19.48 16.55 16.71
CA LEU A 512 20.90 16.36 16.43
C LEU A 512 21.63 17.71 16.25
N PRO A 513 22.93 17.79 16.61
CA PRO A 513 23.79 18.88 16.14
C PRO A 513 23.75 19.04 14.61
N GLU A 514 23.83 20.28 14.11
CA GLU A 514 23.65 20.62 12.69
C GLU A 514 24.48 19.76 11.73
N VAL A 515 25.76 19.54 12.03
CA VAL A 515 26.67 18.69 11.25
C VAL A 515 26.16 17.24 11.13
N LEU A 516 25.46 16.73 12.14
CA LEU A 516 24.86 15.41 12.12
C LEU A 516 23.55 15.38 11.34
N GLN A 517 22.76 16.46 11.38
CA GLN A 517 21.54 16.60 10.58
C GLN A 517 21.86 16.49 9.08
N GLU A 518 22.88 17.20 8.62
CA GLU A 518 23.34 17.15 7.22
C GLU A 518 23.70 15.72 6.79
N ARG A 519 24.41 14.99 7.65
CA ARG A 519 24.79 13.58 7.42
C ARG A 519 23.60 12.65 7.43
N GLU A 520 22.57 12.97 8.20
CA GLU A 520 21.35 12.18 8.33
C GLU A 520 20.55 12.19 7.03
N VAL A 521 20.43 13.36 6.41
CA VAL A 521 19.70 13.55 5.15
C VAL A 521 20.54 13.31 3.89
N ALA A 522 21.87 13.22 4.03
CA ALA A 522 22.79 13.01 2.91
C ALA A 522 22.39 11.80 2.04
N PRO A 523 22.49 11.90 0.70
CA PRO A 523 22.17 10.80 -0.20
C PRO A 523 22.97 9.53 0.12
N ARG A 524 22.31 8.39 0.05
CA ARG A 524 22.99 7.09 0.15
C ARG A 524 23.69 6.78 -1.16
N VAL A 525 25.00 6.62 -1.10
CA VAL A 525 25.83 6.29 -2.26
C VAL A 525 26.73 5.09 -1.97
N ARG A 526 27.02 4.32 -3.02
CA ARG A 526 28.03 3.25 -3.05
C ARG A 526 28.80 3.36 -4.37
N ARG A 527 30.04 2.84 -4.37
CA ARG A 527 30.80 2.69 -5.61
C ARG A 527 30.08 1.70 -6.53
N PRO A 528 30.23 1.80 -7.86
CA PRO A 528 29.66 0.85 -8.82
C PRO A 528 30.07 -0.59 -8.53
N ILE A 529 29.23 -1.57 -8.90
CA ILE A 529 29.52 -2.99 -8.64
C ILE A 529 30.82 -3.45 -9.30
N THR A 530 31.16 -2.85 -10.45
CA THR A 530 32.38 -3.12 -11.22
C THR A 530 33.66 -2.74 -10.49
N GLU A 531 33.60 -1.87 -9.48
CA GLU A 531 34.76 -1.57 -8.63
C GLU A 531 34.92 -2.56 -7.47
N THR A 532 33.92 -3.40 -7.21
CA THR A 532 33.95 -4.41 -6.13
C THR A 532 34.38 -5.79 -6.66
N VAL A 533 34.06 -6.10 -7.92
CA VAL A 533 34.40 -7.38 -8.57
C VAL A 533 35.73 -7.24 -9.32
N ILE A 534 36.77 -7.93 -8.85
CA ILE A 534 38.10 -7.87 -9.46
C ILE A 534 38.18 -8.72 -10.74
N LEU A 535 37.59 -9.92 -10.73
CA LEU A 535 37.51 -10.84 -11.87
C LEU A 535 36.16 -11.59 -11.86
N SER A 536 35.55 -11.78 -13.05
CA SER A 536 34.33 -12.57 -13.26
C SER A 536 34.48 -13.35 -14.57
N ALA A 537 34.12 -14.63 -14.56
CA ALA A 537 34.15 -15.50 -15.74
C ALA A 537 32.79 -15.58 -16.43
#